data_AF-A0A938A7U6-F1
#
_entry.id   AF-A0A938A7U6-F1
#
_cell.length_a   1.000
_cell.length_b   1.000
_cell.length_c   1.000
_cell.angle_alpha   90.00
_cell.angle_beta   90.00
_cell.angle_gamma   90.00
#
_symmetry.space_group_name_H-M   'P 1'
#
loop_
_entity.id
_entity.type
_entity.pdbx_description
1 polymer ?
#
loop_
_entity_poly.entity_id
_entity_poly.type
_entity_poly.pdbx_seq_one_letter_code
_entity_poly.pdbx_strand_id
1 'polypeptide(L)'
;MSAPAMVQLVGYREAAKVEISEGENAGLAVEYRNIVTSWERVGEWSGQAPLSLRTPDLEGRAVVIVQREGPAEILAAAAVE
;
A
#
# COMPACT_ATOMS: atom_id res chain seq x y z
N MET A 1 9.66 -20.18 16.68
CA MET A 1 8.47 -19.29 16.59
C MET A 1 8.65 -18.45 15.34
N SER A 2 7.63 -18.32 14.48
CA SER A 2 7.72 -17.40 13.34
C SER A 2 7.85 -15.97 13.89
N ALA A 3 8.70 -15.16 13.27
CA ALA A 3 8.73 -13.73 13.54
C ALA A 3 7.34 -13.12 13.25
N PRO A 4 6.88 -12.16 14.06
CA PRO A 4 5.61 -11.49 13.80
C PRO A 4 5.64 -10.74 12.47
N ALA A 5 4.46 -10.61 11.84
CA ALA A 5 4.28 -9.90 10.60
C ALA A 5 3.65 -8.53 10.85
N MET A 6 4.16 -7.50 10.19
CA MET A 6 3.56 -6.18 10.14
C MET A 6 2.29 -6.21 9.27
N VAL A 7 1.21 -5.58 9.74
CA VAL A 7 0.02 -5.32 8.95
C VAL A 7 0.03 -3.86 8.53
N GLN A 8 -0.02 -3.61 7.23
CA GLN A 8 0.09 -2.29 6.63
C GLN A 8 -1.17 -1.97 5.82
N LEU A 9 -1.59 -0.72 5.87
CA LEU A 9 -2.66 -0.17 5.05
C LEU A 9 -2.05 0.83 4.08
N VAL A 10 -2.24 0.58 2.78
CA VAL A 10 -1.65 1.38 1.70
C VAL A 10 -2.76 1.98 0.87
N GLY A 11 -2.99 3.28 1.02
CA GLY A 11 -3.91 4.04 0.17
C GLY A 11 -3.29 4.29 -1.20
N TYR A 12 -4.09 4.20 -2.26
CA TYR A 12 -3.61 4.46 -3.61
C TYR A 12 -4.67 5.06 -4.53
N ARG A 13 -4.19 5.80 -5.53
CA ARG A 13 -4.98 6.28 -6.66
C ARG A 13 -4.75 5.36 -7.86
N GLU A 14 -5.83 4.91 -8.50
CA GLU A 14 -5.76 3.95 -9.62
C GLU A 14 -4.92 4.48 -10.78
N ALA A 15 -5.15 5.73 -11.18
CA ALA A 15 -4.40 6.35 -12.26
C ALA A 15 -4.32 7.88 -12.14
N ALA A 16 -3.26 8.47 -12.69
CA ALA A 16 -3.19 9.89 -13.00
C ALA A 16 -2.32 10.14 -14.23
N LYS A 17 -2.78 11.03 -15.09
CA LYS A 17 -2.00 11.55 -16.22
C LYS A 17 -1.20 12.76 -15.76
N VAL A 18 0.11 12.74 -15.98
CA VAL A 18 1.03 13.83 -15.62
C VAL A 18 1.67 14.37 -16.89
N GLU A 19 1.51 15.66 -17.11
CA GLU A 19 2.16 16.41 -18.20
C GLU A 19 3.60 16.76 -17.78
N ILE A 20 4.57 16.49 -18.66
CA ILE A 20 5.98 16.78 -18.41
C ILE A 20 6.31 18.14 -19.01
N SER A 21 6.55 19.13 -18.14
CA SER A 21 6.76 20.52 -18.55
C SER A 21 8.16 20.80 -19.10
N GLU A 22 9.19 20.06 -18.66
CA GLU A 22 10.60 20.36 -18.97
C GLU A 22 11.45 19.10 -19.11
N GLY A 23 12.63 19.23 -19.75
CA GLY A 23 13.60 18.15 -19.94
C GLY A 23 13.47 17.38 -21.26
N GLU A 24 14.17 16.25 -21.39
CA GLU A 24 14.20 15.42 -22.61
C GLU A 24 12.80 14.92 -23.02
N ASN A 25 11.92 14.74 -22.04
CA ASN A 25 10.54 14.28 -22.23
C ASN A 25 9.51 15.43 -22.24
N ALA A 26 9.93 16.70 -22.34
CA ALA A 26 9.03 17.84 -22.33
C ALA A 26 7.97 17.75 -23.45
N GLY A 27 6.72 18.05 -23.12
CA GLY A 27 5.58 17.96 -24.03
C GLY A 27 4.99 16.55 -24.16
N LEU A 28 5.55 15.55 -23.46
CA LEU A 28 4.94 14.24 -23.30
C LEU A 28 4.03 14.21 -22.08
N ALA A 29 3.08 13.28 -22.10
CA ALA A 29 2.24 12.96 -20.96
C ALA A 29 2.35 11.49 -20.61
N VAL A 30 2.50 11.19 -19.31
CA VAL A 30 2.65 9.83 -18.80
C VAL A 30 1.47 9.49 -17.90
N GLU A 31 0.86 8.32 -18.12
CA GLU A 31 -0.14 7.77 -17.21
C GLU A 31 0.54 6.90 -16.16
N TYR A 32 0.51 7.34 -14.90
CA TYR A 32 0.91 6.55 -13.75
C TYR A 32 -0.28 5.76 -13.23
N ARG A 33 -0.04 4.50 -12.82
CA ARG A 33 -1.06 3.63 -12.23
C ARG A 33 -0.65 3.15 -10.84
N ASN A 34 -1.63 2.86 -9.99
CA ASN A 34 -1.46 2.40 -8.61
C ASN A 34 -0.52 3.32 -7.80
N ILE A 35 -0.80 4.62 -7.85
CA ILE A 35 0.00 5.66 -7.22
C ILE A 35 -0.26 5.61 -5.72
N VAL A 36 0.72 5.15 -4.95
CA VAL A 36 0.65 5.14 -3.48
C VAL A 36 0.54 6.57 -2.95
N THR A 37 -0.49 6.84 -2.16
CA THR A 37 -0.76 8.15 -1.56
C THR A 37 -0.55 8.16 -0.04
N SER A 38 -0.65 6.99 0.60
CA SER A 38 -0.39 6.81 2.03
C SER A 38 0.12 5.40 2.30
N TRP A 39 0.90 5.26 3.38
CA TRP A 39 1.42 3.96 3.80
C TRP A 39 1.59 3.95 5.31
N GLU A 40 0.76 3.17 5.99
CA GLU A 40 0.70 3.15 7.45
C GLU A 40 0.78 1.73 8.01
N ARG A 41 1.53 1.56 9.11
CA ARG A 41 1.49 0.34 9.91
C ARG A 41 0.27 0.42 10.83
N VAL A 42 -0.69 -0.48 10.61
CA VAL A 42 -1.94 -0.53 11.39
C VAL A 42 -1.94 -1.61 12.46
N GLY A 43 -0.95 -2.50 12.45
CA GLY A 43 -0.80 -3.50 13.51
C GLY A 43 0.33 -4.49 13.29
N GLU A 44 0.31 -5.54 14.10
CA GLU A 44 1.21 -6.67 14.04
C GLU A 44 0.41 -7.96 14.24
N TRP A 45 0.77 -8.99 13.48
CA TRP A 45 0.16 -10.31 13.55
C TRP A 45 1.18 -11.38 13.90
N SER A 46 0.95 -12.08 15.01
CA SER A 46 1.82 -13.16 15.47
C SER A 46 1.71 -14.46 14.64
N GLY A 47 0.70 -14.57 13.78
CA GLY A 47 0.41 -15.80 13.03
C GLY A 47 -0.20 -16.93 13.86
N GLN A 48 -0.45 -16.73 15.16
CA GLN A 48 -0.92 -17.78 16.08
C GLN A 48 -2.44 -17.81 16.26
N ALA A 49 -3.11 -16.68 16.07
CA ALA A 49 -4.56 -16.54 16.22
C ALA A 49 -5.09 -15.49 15.23
N PRO A 50 -6.38 -15.51 14.86
CA PRO A 50 -6.98 -14.47 14.03
C PRO A 50 -6.79 -13.07 14.63
N LEU A 51 -6.55 -12.08 13.76
CA LEU A 51 -6.40 -10.67 14.13
C LEU A 51 -7.55 -9.85 13.54
N SER A 52 -8.15 -8.98 14.35
CA SER A 52 -9.15 -8.00 13.91
C SER A 52 -8.67 -6.60 14.29
N LEU A 53 -8.58 -5.72 13.30
CA LEU A 53 -8.20 -4.32 13.47
C LEU A 53 -9.33 -3.41 13.00
N ARG A 54 -9.37 -2.19 13.54
CA ARG A 54 -10.21 -1.10 13.04
C ARG A 54 -9.31 0.05 12.68
N THR A 55 -9.55 0.65 11.52
CA THR A 55 -8.81 1.80 11.02
C THR A 55 -9.78 2.97 10.86
N PRO A 56 -9.27 4.22 10.78
CA PRO A 56 -10.08 5.33 10.29
C PRO A 56 -10.65 5.03 8.91
N ASP A 57 -11.68 5.80 8.53
CA ASP A 57 -12.25 5.74 7.20
C ASP A 57 -11.18 6.07 6.16
N LEU A 58 -11.16 5.27 5.09
CA LEU A 58 -10.23 5.43 4.00
C LEU A 58 -10.76 6.46 3.01
N GLU A 59 -9.90 7.41 2.63
CA GLU A 59 -10.17 8.24 1.48
C GLU A 59 -9.77 7.48 0.19
N GLY A 60 -10.76 6.84 -0.44
CA GLY A 60 -10.55 6.11 -1.69
C GLY A 60 -10.09 4.66 -1.48
N ARG A 61 -9.32 4.13 -2.44
CA ARG A 61 -8.95 2.71 -2.47
C ARG A 61 -7.72 2.42 -1.62
N ALA A 62 -7.69 1.25 -1.01
CA ALA A 62 -6.53 0.78 -0.27
C ALA A 62 -6.21 -0.70 -0.52
N VAL A 63 -5.00 -1.09 -0.12
CA VAL A 63 -4.56 -2.48 -0.03
C VAL A 63 -4.08 -2.73 1.40
N VAL A 64 -4.48 -3.86 1.97
CA VAL A 64 -3.87 -4.39 3.19
C VAL A 64 -2.72 -5.31 2.78
N ILE A 65 -1.54 -5.08 3.36
CA ILE A 65 -0.34 -5.91 3.16
C ILE A 65 0.05 -6.52 4.51
N VAL A 66 0.23 -7.84 4.54
CA VAL A 66 0.83 -8.56 5.67
C VAL A 66 2.26 -8.93 5.28
N GLN A 67 3.26 -8.36 5.95
CA GLN A 67 4.67 -8.47 5.56
C GLN A 67 5.54 -8.81 6.78
N ARG A 68 6.59 -9.62 6.60
CA ARG A 68 7.59 -9.79 7.67
C ARG A 68 8.32 -8.47 7.95
N GLU A 69 8.88 -8.32 9.15
CA GLU A 69 9.62 -7.11 9.51
C GLU A 69 10.89 -6.90 8.63
N GLY A 70 11.14 -5.63 8.24
CA GLY A 70 12.15 -5.21 7.26
C GLY A 70 11.56 -4.99 5.85
N PRO A 71 12.36 -4.59 4.84
CA PRO A 71 12.02 -4.96 3.47
C PRO A 71 12.16 -6.48 3.36
N ALA A 72 11.05 -7.20 3.51
CA ALA A 72 11.02 -8.66 3.57
C ALA A 72 9.81 -9.22 2.80
N GLU A 73 9.61 -10.54 2.90
CA GLU A 73 8.52 -11.27 2.25
C GLU A 73 7.14 -10.68 2.59
N ILE A 74 6.35 -10.42 1.54
CA ILE A 74 4.90 -10.18 1.66
C ILE A 74 4.22 -11.55 1.75
N LEU A 75 3.57 -11.81 2.88
CA LEU A 75 2.87 -13.06 3.16
C LEU A 75 1.47 -13.08 2.53
N ALA A 76 0.81 -11.93 2.49
CA ALA A 76 -0.52 -11.76 1.89
C ALA A 76 -0.76 -10.30 1.51
N ALA A 77 -1.62 -10.09 0.52
CA ALA A 77 -2.16 -8.79 0.18
C ALA A 77 -3.62 -8.91 -0.26
N ALA A 78 -4.43 -7.91 0.06
CA ALA A 78 -5.83 -7.83 -0.37
C ALA A 78 -6.23 -6.38 -0.63
N ALA A 79 -6.91 -6.12 -1.75
CA ALA A 79 -7.54 -4.84 -2.00
C ALA A 79 -8.79 -4.69 -1.11
N VAL A 80 -9.03 -3.46 -0.66
CA VAL A 80 -10.22 -3.08 0.11
C VAL A 80 -10.90 -1.95 -0.66
N GLU A 81 -12.17 -2.15 -0.97
CA GLU A 81 -13.04 -1.21 -1.68
C GLU A 81 -13.99 -0.48 -0.72
#